data_AF-A0AAU0H0X0-F1
#
_entry.id   AF-A0AAU0H0X0-F1
#
_cell.length_a   1.000
_cell.length_b   1.000
_cell.length_c   1.000
_cell.angle_alpha   90.00
_cell.angle_beta   90.00
_cell.angle_gamma   90.00
#
_symmetry.space_group_name_H-M   'P 1'
#
loop_
_entity.id
_entity.type
_entity.pdbx_description
1 polymer ?
#
loop_
_entity_poly.entity_id
_entity_poly.type
_entity_poly.pdbx_seq_one_letter_code
_entity_poly.pdbx_strand_id
1 'polypeptide(L)'
;MSNGIDASHGKTIAELVIPSKTWSLHPEKKPAFTSIDQAIDYFADNNEPLYIKVPFVDEEDSVLVHVNSSGEDVVFTISDLNHGGESRVDASHLKNLSSSVVELIEQCYDGKKSPETL
;
A
#
# COMPACT_ATOMS: atom_id res chain seq x y z
N MET A 1 -17.73 9.19 0.55
CA MET A 1 -17.53 8.07 -0.40
C MET A 1 -16.57 7.12 0.28
N SER A 2 -16.90 5.84 0.38
CA SER A 2 -16.08 4.89 1.12
C SER A 2 -14.77 4.66 0.38
N ASN A 3 -13.68 5.25 0.87
CA ASN A 3 -12.31 5.05 0.36
C ASN A 3 -11.67 3.82 1.02
N GLY A 4 -12.44 2.75 1.20
CA GLY A 4 -11.95 1.51 1.81
C GLY A 4 -11.34 0.58 0.77
N ILE A 5 -10.85 -0.57 1.23
CA ILE A 5 -10.37 -1.63 0.35
C ILE A 5 -11.53 -2.56 -0.04
N ASP A 6 -11.63 -2.87 -1.34
CA ASP A 6 -12.49 -3.98 -1.79
C ASP A 6 -11.89 -5.32 -1.31
N ALA A 7 -12.74 -6.26 -0.90
CA ALA A 7 -12.28 -7.52 -0.34
C ALA A 7 -11.43 -8.35 -1.32
N SER A 8 -11.71 -8.28 -2.64
CA SER A 8 -10.93 -8.98 -3.65
C SER A 8 -9.54 -8.36 -3.80
N HIS A 9 -9.45 -7.03 -3.86
CA HIS A 9 -8.18 -6.30 -3.88
C HIS A 9 -7.37 -6.54 -2.61
N GLY A 10 -8.01 -6.43 -1.44
CA GLY A 10 -7.39 -6.67 -0.14
C GLY A 10 -6.83 -8.08 -0.03
N LYS A 11 -7.57 -9.10 -0.52
CA LYS A 11 -7.10 -10.48 -0.57
C LYS A 11 -5.83 -10.62 -1.40
N THR A 12 -5.80 -10.09 -2.62
CA THR A 12 -4.60 -10.17 -3.48
C THR A 12 -3.39 -9.49 -2.83
N ILE A 13 -3.60 -8.35 -2.16
CA ILE A 13 -2.53 -7.66 -1.45
C ILE A 13 -2.04 -8.48 -0.25
N ALA A 14 -2.94 -9.08 0.53
CA ALA A 14 -2.58 -9.95 1.65
C ALA A 14 -1.75 -11.15 1.20
N GLU A 15 -2.13 -11.79 0.08
CA GLU A 15 -1.40 -12.91 -0.52
C GLU A 15 0.02 -12.54 -0.96
N LEU A 16 0.28 -11.27 -1.27
CA LEU A 16 1.60 -10.77 -1.70
C LEU A 16 2.44 -10.24 -0.54
N VAL A 17 1.83 -9.50 0.40
CA VAL A 17 2.54 -8.78 1.46
C VAL A 17 2.85 -9.68 2.65
N ILE A 18 1.89 -10.47 3.12
CA ILE A 18 2.05 -11.27 4.35
C ILE A 18 3.19 -12.30 4.22
N PRO A 19 3.38 -12.99 3.07
CA PRO A 19 4.50 -13.92 2.90
C PRO A 19 5.87 -13.25 2.73
N SER A 20 5.93 -11.95 2.43
CA SER A 20 7.18 -11.22 2.16
C SER A 20 8.13 -11.19 3.37
N LYS A 21 7.59 -11.27 4.60
CA LYS A 21 8.28 -11.18 5.90
C LYS A 21 9.02 -9.86 6.17
N THR A 22 9.36 -9.09 5.15
CA THR A 22 9.96 -7.76 5.27
C THR A 22 8.89 -6.68 5.31
N TRP A 23 7.77 -6.88 4.62
CA TRP A 23 6.65 -5.95 4.58
C TRP A 23 5.55 -6.41 5.55
N SER A 24 4.71 -5.48 5.98
CA SER A 24 3.58 -5.81 6.83
C SER A 24 2.33 -5.04 6.42
N LEU A 25 1.18 -5.72 6.50
CA LEU A 25 -0.14 -5.19 6.13
C LEU A 25 -0.96 -4.96 7.39
N HIS A 26 -1.48 -3.75 7.57
CA HIS A 26 -2.19 -3.32 8.78
C HIS A 26 -3.53 -2.68 8.44
N PRO A 27 -4.57 -2.90 9.24
CA PRO A 27 -5.70 -1.97 9.34
C PRO A 27 -5.26 -0.67 10.02
N GLU A 28 -6.00 0.42 9.82
CA GLU A 28 -5.65 1.76 10.34
C GLU A 28 -5.36 1.80 11.85
N LYS A 29 -6.13 1.05 12.65
CA LYS A 29 -6.12 1.14 14.12
C LYS A 29 -5.79 -0.18 14.79
N LYS A 30 -5.25 -1.15 14.05
CA LYS A 30 -4.99 -2.52 14.53
C LYS A 30 -3.58 -2.95 14.15
N PRO A 31 -2.99 -3.91 14.89
CA PRO A 31 -1.71 -4.48 14.52
C PRO A 31 -1.76 -5.19 13.17
N ALA A 32 -0.57 -5.43 12.61
CA ALA A 32 -0.41 -6.15 11.36
C ALA A 32 -1.11 -7.51 11.37
N PHE A 33 -1.62 -7.89 10.21
CA PHE A 33 -2.10 -9.25 10.00
C PHE A 33 -0.95 -10.24 10.11
N THR A 34 -1.23 -11.36 10.75
CA THR A 34 -0.27 -12.46 10.95
C THR A 34 -0.50 -13.62 10.00
N SER A 35 -1.68 -13.70 9.38
CA SER A 35 -2.03 -14.71 8.38
C SER A 35 -2.98 -14.13 7.32
N ILE A 36 -3.00 -14.79 6.16
CA ILE A 36 -3.90 -14.43 5.04
C ILE A 36 -5.36 -14.64 5.45
N ASP A 37 -5.69 -15.74 6.15
CA ASP A 37 -7.06 -16.02 6.60
C ASP A 37 -7.58 -14.91 7.53
N GLN A 38 -6.75 -14.44 8.46
CA GLN A 38 -7.10 -13.33 9.35
C GLN A 38 -7.42 -12.05 8.56
N ALA A 39 -6.64 -11.78 7.50
CA ALA A 39 -6.86 -10.63 6.64
C ALA A 39 -8.15 -10.77 5.81
N ILE A 40 -8.41 -11.95 5.25
CA ILE A 40 -9.62 -12.22 4.46
C ILE A 40 -10.88 -12.06 5.33
N ASP A 41 -10.90 -12.66 6.52
CA ASP A 41 -12.00 -12.50 7.47
C ASP A 41 -12.23 -11.02 7.82
N TYR A 42 -11.15 -10.26 7.95
CA TYR A 42 -11.22 -8.82 8.20
C TYR A 42 -11.94 -8.06 7.08
N PHE A 43 -11.53 -8.29 5.83
CA PHE A 43 -12.06 -7.55 4.68
C PHE A 43 -13.53 -7.90 4.39
N ALA A 44 -13.99 -9.08 4.80
CA ALA A 44 -15.38 -9.47 4.67
C ALA A 44 -16.34 -8.58 5.50
N ASP A 45 -15.89 -8.16 6.69
CA ASP A 45 -16.72 -7.41 7.64
C ASP A 45 -16.36 -5.92 7.72
N ASN A 46 -15.25 -5.50 7.12
CA ASN A 46 -14.73 -4.13 7.24
C ASN A 46 -14.40 -3.53 5.86
N ASN A 47 -14.84 -2.30 5.64
CA ASN A 47 -14.57 -1.53 4.41
C ASN A 47 -13.81 -0.24 4.77
N GLU A 48 -12.57 -0.41 5.24
CA GLU A 48 -11.65 0.67 5.60
C GLU A 48 -10.35 0.56 4.78
N PRO A 49 -9.58 1.65 4.64
CA PRO A 49 -8.28 1.59 3.97
C PRO A 49 -7.28 0.76 4.77
N LEU A 50 -6.28 0.24 4.08
CA LEU A 50 -5.18 -0.51 4.67
C LEU A 50 -3.88 0.28 4.63
N TYR A 51 -2.88 -0.21 5.36
CA TYR A 51 -1.55 0.35 5.42
C TYR A 51 -0.54 -0.75 5.13
N ILE A 52 0.36 -0.50 4.19
CA ILE A 52 1.55 -1.33 3.98
C ILE A 52 2.72 -0.58 4.60
N LYS A 53 3.38 -1.23 5.56
CA LYS A 53 4.63 -0.74 6.14
C LYS A 53 5.78 -1.39 5.39
N VAL A 54 6.57 -0.56 4.71
CA VAL A 54 7.70 -0.98 3.86
C VAL A 54 9.00 -0.50 4.49
N PRO A 55 9.99 -1.38 4.77
CA PRO A 55 11.29 -0.95 5.26
C PRO A 55 12.03 -0.18 4.17
N PHE A 56 12.58 0.99 4.50
CA PHE A 56 13.34 1.82 3.57
C PHE A 56 14.77 2.00 4.09
N VAL A 57 15.74 1.61 3.26
CA VAL A 57 17.14 1.36 3.69
C VAL A 57 17.87 2.63 4.12
N ASP A 58 17.50 3.78 3.55
CA ASP A 58 18.27 5.02 3.72
C ASP A 58 17.97 5.79 5.03
N GLU A 59 16.86 5.52 5.73
CA GLU A 59 16.45 6.32 6.92
C GLU A 59 16.38 5.56 8.25
N GLU A 60 16.81 4.28 8.33
CA GLU A 60 16.51 3.39 9.47
C GLU A 60 15.00 3.30 9.83
N ASP A 61 14.14 3.83 8.96
CA ASP A 61 12.71 3.96 9.16
C ASP A 61 11.93 3.17 8.10
N SER A 62 10.62 3.25 8.18
CA SER A 62 9.69 2.50 7.38
C SER A 62 8.64 3.43 6.80
N VAL A 63 8.41 3.34 5.51
CA VAL A 63 7.40 4.14 4.84
C VAL A 63 6.03 3.48 5.03
N LEU A 64 5.06 4.29 5.45
CA LEU A 64 3.66 3.89 5.53
C LEU A 64 2.95 4.27 4.24
N VAL A 65 2.49 3.26 3.52
CA VAL A 65 1.75 3.40 2.27
C VAL A 65 0.28 3.09 2.54
N HIS A 66 -0.57 4.09 2.40
CA HIS A 66 -2.02 3.92 2.45
C HIS A 66 -2.52 3.21 1.20
N VAL A 67 -3.50 2.34 1.39
CA VAL A 67 -4.07 1.52 0.32
C VAL A 67 -5.58 1.56 0.37
N ASN A 68 -6.20 1.92 -0.75
CA ASN A 68 -7.64 1.87 -0.92
C ASN A 68 -8.00 1.41 -2.33
N SER A 69 -9.26 1.03 -2.52
CA SER A 69 -9.80 0.72 -3.85
C SER A 69 -10.44 1.96 -4.49
N SER A 70 -10.38 2.03 -5.82
CA SER A 70 -11.03 3.05 -6.64
C SER A 70 -11.49 2.42 -7.95
N GLY A 71 -12.71 1.84 -7.95
CA GLY A 71 -13.20 1.10 -9.12
C GLY A 71 -12.41 -0.19 -9.29
N GLU A 72 -11.82 -0.39 -10.47
CA GLU A 72 -10.97 -1.54 -10.81
C GLU A 72 -9.51 -1.36 -10.36
N ASP A 73 -9.16 -0.17 -9.88
CA ASP A 73 -7.81 0.16 -9.44
C ASP A 73 -7.65 0.02 -7.93
N VAL A 74 -6.41 -0.27 -7.52
CA VAL A 74 -5.90 -0.06 -6.17
C VAL A 74 -5.02 1.18 -6.17
N VAL A 75 -5.28 2.07 -5.22
CA VAL A 75 -4.57 3.32 -5.04
C VAL A 75 -3.61 3.19 -3.86
N PHE A 76 -2.35 3.51 -4.08
CA PHE A 76 -1.28 3.56 -3.09
C PHE A 76 -0.89 5.01 -2.85
N THR A 77 -0.93 5.46 -1.59
CA THR A 77 -0.64 6.86 -1.25
C THR A 77 0.39 6.93 -0.13
N ILE A 78 1.42 7.76 -0.31
CA ILE A 78 2.33 8.17 0.76
C ILE A 78 1.96 9.61 1.11
N SER A 79 1.65 9.85 2.39
CA SER A 79 1.21 11.15 2.90
C SER A 79 2.19 11.69 3.94
N ASP A 80 3.49 11.70 3.61
CA ASP A 80 4.50 12.38 4.43
C ASP A 80 4.51 13.89 4.13
N LEU A 81 4.86 14.71 5.12
CA LEU A 81 4.88 16.17 5.00
C LEU A 81 5.89 16.66 3.95
N ASN A 82 6.97 15.90 3.71
CA ASN A 82 8.03 16.27 2.77
C ASN A 82 8.05 15.36 1.53
N HIS A 83 7.49 14.16 1.63
CA HIS A 83 7.57 13.12 0.59
C HIS A 83 6.17 12.53 0.32
N GLY A 84 5.44 13.16 -0.60
CA GLY A 84 4.06 12.78 -0.93
C GLY A 84 3.92 12.27 -2.36
N GLY A 85 3.08 11.25 -2.55
CA GLY A 85 2.80 10.70 -3.87
C GLY A 85 1.66 9.70 -3.89
N GLU A 86 1.09 9.51 -5.08
CA GLU A 86 0.02 8.54 -5.34
C GLU A 86 0.41 7.69 -6.56
N SER A 87 0.21 6.38 -6.47
CA SER A 87 0.28 5.46 -7.60
C SER A 87 -0.98 4.64 -7.70
N ARG A 88 -1.45 4.37 -8.92
CA ARG A 88 -2.63 3.55 -9.19
C ARG A 88 -2.24 2.32 -9.97
N VAL A 89 -2.70 1.17 -9.50
CA VAL A 89 -2.44 -0.12 -10.12
C VAL A 89 -3.76 -0.82 -10.36
N ASP A 90 -4.04 -1.10 -11.63
CA ASP A 90 -5.18 -1.93 -12.03
C ASP A 90 -5.07 -3.32 -11.39
N ALA A 91 -6.20 -3.89 -10.96
CA ALA A 91 -6.24 -5.17 -10.26
C ALA A 91 -5.54 -6.32 -11.02
N SER A 92 -5.55 -6.31 -12.36
CA SER A 92 -4.87 -7.32 -13.19
C SER A 92 -3.34 -7.23 -13.12
N HIS A 93 -2.80 -6.10 -12.69
CA HIS A 93 -1.37 -5.84 -12.54
C HIS A 93 -0.89 -5.88 -11.08
N LEU A 94 -1.78 -6.10 -10.10
CA LEU A 94 -1.43 -6.19 -8.68
C LEU A 94 -0.35 -7.23 -8.34
N LYS A 95 -0.15 -8.25 -9.18
CA LYS A 95 0.99 -9.18 -9.04
C LYS A 95 2.36 -8.47 -9.01
N ASN A 96 2.45 -7.26 -9.57
CA ASN A 96 3.63 -6.41 -9.56
C ASN A 96 3.60 -5.36 -8.43
N LEU A 97 2.80 -5.60 -7.38
CA LEU A 97 2.63 -4.72 -6.22
C LEU A 97 3.97 -4.22 -5.68
N SER A 98 4.91 -5.14 -5.42
CA SER A 98 6.16 -4.78 -4.77
C SER A 98 6.96 -3.77 -5.60
N SER A 99 7.06 -3.97 -6.92
CA SER A 99 7.72 -3.02 -7.82
C SER A 99 7.01 -1.68 -7.82
N SER A 100 5.68 -1.66 -7.91
CA SER A 100 4.89 -0.42 -7.98
C SER A 100 5.03 0.42 -6.70
N VAL A 101 5.05 -0.24 -5.53
CA VAL A 101 5.19 0.42 -4.24
C VAL A 101 6.63 0.89 -4.02
N VAL A 102 7.64 0.10 -4.40
CA VAL A 102 9.05 0.52 -4.30
C VAL A 102 9.32 1.71 -5.21
N GLU A 103 8.84 1.70 -6.46
CA GLU A 103 8.97 2.83 -7.38
C GLU A 103 8.29 4.09 -6.84
N LEU A 104 7.11 3.96 -6.24
CA LEU A 104 6.43 5.09 -5.59
C LEU A 104 7.27 5.66 -4.45
N ILE A 105 7.84 4.81 -3.60
CA ILE A 105 8.71 5.25 -2.50
C ILE A 105 9.96 5.93 -3.05
N GLU A 106 10.64 5.33 -4.03
CA GLU A 106 11.81 5.92 -4.67
C GLU A 106 11.48 7.28 -5.31
N GLN A 107 10.34 7.43 -5.96
CA GLN A 107 9.92 8.73 -6.53
C GLN A 107 9.62 9.78 -5.46
N CYS A 108 9.10 9.38 -4.31
CA CYS A 108 8.79 10.31 -3.23
C CYS A 108 10.04 10.74 -2.46
N TYR A 109 11.04 9.85 -2.32
CA TYR A 109 12.22 10.07 -1.47
C TYR A 109 13.52 10.33 -2.26
N ASP A 110 13.62 9.96 -3.54
CA ASP A 110 14.69 10.39 -4.43
C ASP A 110 14.39 11.84 -4.84
N GLY A 111 15.23 12.78 -4.37
CA GLY A 111 15.13 14.20 -4.72
C GLY A 111 15.30 14.50 -6.22
N LYS A 112 15.39 13.50 -7.11
CA LYS A 112 15.41 13.69 -8.56
C LYS A 112 13.99 13.77 -9.13
N LYS A 113 13.58 15.04 -9.19
CA LYS A 113 12.60 15.62 -10.10
C LYS A 113 11.14 15.32 -9.80
N SER A 114 10.55 16.25 -9.06
CA SER A 114 9.38 16.96 -9.60
C SER A 114 9.58 17.18 -11.11
N PRO A 115 8.61 16.86 -11.99
CA PRO A 115 8.60 17.48 -13.29
C PRO A 115 8.51 18.98 -13.03
N GLU A 116 9.62 19.68 -13.21
CA GLU A 116 9.62 21.14 -13.40
C GLU A 116 8.61 21.42 -14.52
N THR A 117 7.41 21.80 -14.12
CA THR A 117 6.44 22.40 -15.01
C THR A 117 6.35 23.86 -14.60
N LEU A 118 7.21 24.68 -15.22
CA LEU A 118 6.88 25.97 -15.86
C LEU A 118 8.16 26.71 -16.28
#